data_AF-A0A9E0WR35-F1
#
_entry.id   AF-A0A9E0WR35-F1
#
_cell.length_a   1.000
_cell.length_b   1.000
_cell.length_c   1.000
_cell.angle_alpha   90.00
_cell.angle_beta   90.00
_cell.angle_gamma   90.00
#
_symmetry.space_group_name_H-M   'P 1'
#
loop_
_entity.id
_entity.type
_entity.pdbx_description
1 polymer ?
#
loop_
_entity_poly.entity_id
_entity_poly.type
_entity_poly.pdbx_seq_one_letter_code
_entity_poly.pdbx_strand_id
1 'polypeptide(L)'
;MQMLKEQIERCLATEFEQKLFKAALDFLDQDGNPLKFNAFAFSLRELFRHVMERLAPDEMVKKCSWFVQDTNIQEGRLTRFQRFKYAVQKGLSDEFTKTDLNIELEETWPDVKSSIDALSKLTHVGPKTFDLDGDEGQKRVKDAIEALWMIFAAIEDASSELEQSLHHHIDQAVVAASLRETNAQIDILSSNSIIEGTEISSWEITAINARTIEFSGEGTAYISMEWGRDDDHAQLNDEYPFTFSGYATVDQPMKPIVEAEGIQIDTSDWYE
;
A
#
# COMPACT_ATOMS: atom_id res chain seq x y z
N MET A 1 -18.91 -12.92 14.81
CA MET A 1 -19.25 -11.48 14.70
C MET A 1 -18.21 -10.59 15.34
N GLN A 2 -17.81 -10.81 16.61
CA GLN A 2 -16.78 -10.00 17.29
C GLN A 2 -15.45 -9.95 16.51
N MET A 3 -14.92 -11.11 16.11
CA MET A 3 -13.70 -11.19 15.30
C MET A 3 -13.78 -10.39 13.99
N LEU A 4 -14.91 -10.43 13.27
CA LEU A 4 -15.07 -9.67 12.02
C LEU A 4 -15.10 -8.15 12.24
N LYS A 5 -15.64 -7.69 13.38
CA LYS A 5 -15.60 -6.26 13.74
C LYS A 5 -14.17 -5.81 13.97
N GLU A 6 -13.39 -6.59 14.71
CA GLU A 6 -11.97 -6.31 14.97
C GLU A 6 -11.15 -6.31 13.68
N GLN A 7 -11.48 -7.18 12.71
CA GLN A 7 -10.84 -7.16 11.39
C GLN A 7 -11.17 -5.89 10.61
N ILE A 8 -12.44 -5.46 10.58
CA ILE A 8 -12.82 -4.19 9.94
C ILE A 8 -12.08 -3.01 10.58
N GLU A 9 -12.00 -2.97 11.91
CA GLU A 9 -11.31 -1.89 12.64
C GLU A 9 -9.85 -1.72 12.23
N ARG A 10 -9.14 -2.82 11.91
CA ARG A 10 -7.76 -2.80 11.43
C ARG A 10 -7.61 -2.14 10.06
N CYS A 11 -8.64 -2.20 9.22
CA CYS A 11 -8.65 -1.55 7.91
C CYS A 11 -8.91 -0.02 7.98
N LEU A 12 -9.33 0.50 9.15
CA LEU A 12 -9.71 1.90 9.34
C LEU A 12 -8.50 2.74 9.79
N ALA A 13 -8.03 3.61 8.91
CA ALA A 13 -6.81 4.38 9.16
C ALA A 13 -7.09 5.75 9.79
N THR A 14 -8.26 6.35 9.52
CA THR A 14 -8.55 7.72 9.97
C THR A 14 -9.45 7.75 11.20
N GLU A 15 -9.29 8.79 12.03
CA GLU A 15 -10.14 9.01 13.20
C GLU A 15 -11.63 9.08 12.82
N PHE A 16 -11.94 9.68 11.66
CA PHE A 16 -13.30 9.75 11.16
C PHE A 16 -13.88 8.36 10.82
N GLU A 17 -13.13 7.52 10.09
CA GLU A 17 -13.55 6.15 9.76
C GLU A 17 -13.87 5.34 11.02
N GLN A 18 -12.97 5.39 12.01
CA GLN A 18 -13.12 4.70 13.29
C GLN A 18 -14.34 5.20 14.07
N LYS A 19 -14.54 6.52 14.14
CA LYS A 19 -15.70 7.14 14.80
C LYS A 19 -17.02 6.79 14.09
N LEU A 20 -17.04 6.79 12.75
CA LEU A 20 -18.23 6.43 11.97
C LEU A 20 -18.62 4.97 12.20
N PHE A 21 -17.65 4.04 12.19
CA PHE A 21 -17.91 2.63 12.45
C PHE A 21 -18.46 2.41 13.86
N LYS A 22 -17.82 3.04 14.87
CA LYS A 22 -18.27 2.97 16.26
C LYS A 22 -19.67 3.54 16.43
N ALA A 23 -19.95 4.73 15.89
CA ALA A 23 -21.27 5.33 15.96
C ALA A 23 -22.35 4.47 15.28
N ALA A 24 -22.01 3.78 14.19
CA ALA A 24 -22.92 2.83 13.54
C ALA A 24 -23.25 1.65 14.46
N LEU A 25 -22.25 1.09 15.15
CA LEU A 25 -22.46 0.02 16.13
C LEU A 25 -23.33 0.49 17.30
N ASP A 26 -23.02 1.65 17.89
CA ASP A 26 -23.78 2.23 18.99
C ASP A 26 -25.25 2.50 18.60
N PHE A 27 -25.51 2.79 17.31
CA PHE A 27 -26.87 3.02 16.80
C PHE A 27 -27.74 1.75 16.82
N LEU A 28 -27.15 0.56 16.78
CA LEU A 28 -27.90 -0.70 16.87
C LEU A 28 -28.54 -0.94 18.24
N ASP A 29 -27.98 -0.32 19.28
CA ASP A 29 -28.44 -0.42 20.67
C ASP A 29 -29.63 0.52 20.97
N GLN A 30 -30.07 1.33 19.98
CA GLN A 30 -31.27 2.16 20.11
C GLN A 30 -32.55 1.32 19.94
N ASP A 31 -33.00 0.73 21.03
CA ASP A 31 -34.24 -0.05 21.05
C ASP A 31 -35.47 0.78 20.66
N GLY A 32 -36.40 0.14 19.94
CA GLY A 32 -37.61 0.77 19.43
C GLY A 32 -37.43 1.67 18.21
N ASN A 33 -36.20 1.82 17.68
CA ASN A 33 -36.00 2.52 16.41
C ASN A 33 -36.18 1.56 15.21
N PRO A 34 -37.24 1.73 14.39
CA PRO A 34 -37.56 0.81 13.28
C PRO A 34 -36.56 0.86 12.12
N LEU A 35 -35.63 1.83 12.13
CA LEU A 35 -34.63 2.03 11.09
C LEU A 35 -33.22 1.60 11.49
N LYS A 36 -33.00 1.12 12.73
CA LYS A 36 -31.64 0.88 13.26
C LYS A 36 -30.78 -0.01 12.37
N PHE A 37 -31.35 -1.07 11.82
CA PHE A 37 -30.64 -2.00 10.93
C PHE A 37 -30.34 -1.41 9.54
N ASN A 38 -31.26 -0.63 8.96
CA ASN A 38 -31.04 0.03 7.67
C ASN A 38 -30.02 1.17 7.79
N ALA A 39 -30.11 1.94 8.88
CA ALA A 39 -29.16 3.00 9.18
C ALA A 39 -27.76 2.44 9.41
N PHE A 40 -27.63 1.31 10.10
CA PHE A 40 -26.35 0.60 10.23
C PHE A 40 -25.76 0.23 8.87
N ALA A 41 -26.54 -0.43 8.00
CA ALA A 41 -26.10 -0.79 6.66
C ALA A 41 -25.72 0.45 5.81
N PHE A 42 -26.48 1.54 5.94
CA PHE A 42 -26.18 2.82 5.29
C PHE A 42 -24.84 3.38 5.78
N SER A 43 -24.60 3.40 7.09
CA SER A 43 -23.33 3.85 7.67
C SER A 43 -22.15 3.00 7.21
N LEU A 44 -22.31 1.67 7.08
CA LEU A 44 -21.24 0.82 6.53
C LEU A 44 -20.95 1.11 5.05
N ARG A 45 -21.99 1.39 4.25
CA ARG A 45 -21.79 1.82 2.85
C ARG A 45 -21.06 3.17 2.76
N GLU A 46 -21.36 4.07 3.69
CA GLU A 46 -20.68 5.36 3.77
C GLU A 46 -19.23 5.22 4.25
N LEU A 47 -18.99 4.37 5.23
CA LEU A 47 -17.65 3.99 5.66
C LEU A 47 -16.83 3.42 4.51
N PHE A 48 -17.40 2.49 3.74
CA PHE A 48 -16.79 1.96 2.51
C PHE A 48 -16.42 3.09 1.54
N ARG A 49 -17.31 4.06 1.30
CA ARG A 49 -17.02 5.21 0.42
C ARG A 49 -15.79 5.97 0.89
N HIS A 50 -15.70 6.29 2.18
CA HIS A 50 -14.57 7.02 2.76
C HIS A 50 -13.26 6.24 2.67
N VAL A 51 -13.28 4.94 2.98
CA VAL A 51 -12.10 4.08 2.84
C VAL A 51 -11.64 4.03 1.37
N MET A 52 -12.56 3.88 0.42
CA MET A 52 -12.20 3.87 -1.01
C MET A 52 -11.70 5.22 -1.52
N GLU A 53 -12.20 6.35 -1.01
CA GLU A 53 -11.66 7.67 -1.36
C GLU A 53 -10.25 7.88 -0.83
N ARG A 54 -9.92 7.31 0.34
CA ARG A 54 -8.55 7.30 0.86
C ARG A 54 -7.63 6.38 0.06
N LEU A 55 -8.05 5.16 -0.23
CA LEU A 55 -7.24 4.17 -0.95
C LEU A 55 -7.08 4.48 -2.43
N ALA A 56 -8.09 5.11 -3.04
CA ALA A 56 -8.13 5.48 -4.45
C ALA A 56 -8.67 6.91 -4.64
N PRO A 57 -7.88 7.94 -4.28
CA PRO A 57 -8.25 9.33 -4.48
C PRO A 57 -8.43 9.65 -5.96
N ASP A 58 -9.50 10.38 -6.32
CA ASP A 58 -9.88 10.62 -7.71
C ASP A 58 -8.75 11.22 -8.55
N GLU A 59 -8.02 12.17 -7.97
CA GLU A 59 -6.90 12.86 -8.62
C GLU A 59 -5.71 11.93 -8.90
N MET A 60 -5.55 10.86 -8.12
CA MET A 60 -4.49 9.88 -8.34
C MET A 60 -4.90 8.86 -9.39
N VAL A 61 -6.14 8.35 -9.33
CA VAL A 61 -6.66 7.43 -10.36
C VAL A 61 -6.57 8.07 -11.75
N LYS A 62 -6.95 9.34 -11.87
CA LYS A 62 -6.93 10.08 -13.14
C LYS A 62 -5.52 10.34 -13.69
N LYS A 63 -4.47 10.20 -12.86
CA LYS A 63 -3.08 10.36 -13.29
C LYS A 63 -2.46 9.07 -13.84
N CYS A 64 -3.10 7.92 -13.65
CA CYS A 64 -2.58 6.64 -14.11
C CYS A 64 -2.60 6.53 -15.63
N SER A 65 -1.59 5.88 -16.21
CA SER A 65 -1.49 5.65 -17.65
C SER A 65 -2.59 4.72 -18.18
N TRP A 66 -3.09 3.80 -17.35
CA TRP A 66 -4.20 2.90 -17.67
C TRP A 66 -5.59 3.53 -17.51
N PHE A 67 -5.69 4.75 -16.95
CA PHE A 67 -7.00 5.36 -16.74
C PHE A 67 -7.63 5.82 -18.05
N VAL A 68 -8.86 5.36 -18.29
CA VAL A 68 -9.70 5.79 -19.40
C VAL A 68 -11.05 6.25 -18.85
N GLN A 69 -11.44 7.49 -19.13
CA GLN A 69 -12.76 7.99 -18.70
C GLN A 69 -13.87 7.18 -19.35
N ASP A 70 -14.77 6.63 -18.54
CA ASP A 70 -15.97 5.94 -19.03
C ASP A 70 -16.98 7.01 -19.50
N THR A 71 -17.36 6.95 -20.78
CA THR A 71 -18.30 7.87 -21.42
C THR A 71 -19.76 7.63 -21.03
N ASN A 72 -20.05 6.51 -20.35
CA ASN A 72 -21.40 6.16 -19.91
C ASN A 72 -21.73 6.72 -18.51
N ILE A 73 -20.76 7.32 -17.83
CA ILE A 73 -20.95 7.96 -16.52
C ILE A 73 -20.71 9.46 -16.62
N GLN A 74 -21.20 10.20 -15.62
CA GLN A 74 -20.98 11.64 -15.53
C GLN A 74 -19.48 11.95 -15.60
N GLU A 75 -19.12 12.93 -16.43
CA GLU A 75 -17.76 13.40 -16.60
C GLU A 75 -17.10 13.71 -15.24
N GLY A 76 -15.86 13.25 -15.07
CA GLY A 76 -15.09 13.42 -13.85
C GLY A 76 -15.39 12.42 -12.75
N ARG A 77 -16.38 11.53 -12.90
CA ARG A 77 -16.61 10.40 -11.99
C ARG A 77 -15.78 9.18 -12.38
N LEU A 78 -15.39 8.41 -11.37
CA LEU A 78 -14.75 7.10 -11.51
C LEU A 78 -15.77 5.96 -11.41
N THR A 79 -15.53 4.89 -12.16
CA THR A 79 -16.26 3.63 -11.95
C THR A 79 -15.79 2.95 -10.66
N ARG A 80 -16.62 2.06 -10.11
CA ARG A 80 -16.23 1.25 -8.93
C ARG A 80 -15.01 0.36 -9.24
N PHE A 81 -14.93 -0.18 -10.46
CA PHE A 81 -13.79 -0.98 -10.89
C PHE A 81 -12.52 -0.15 -10.97
N GLN A 82 -12.57 1.09 -11.48
CA GLN A 82 -11.38 1.97 -11.50
C GLN A 82 -10.85 2.29 -10.10
N ARG A 83 -11.74 2.47 -9.11
CA ARG A 83 -11.32 2.64 -7.71
C ARG A 83 -10.70 1.37 -7.14
N PHE A 84 -11.33 0.22 -7.38
CA PHE A 84 -10.79 -1.09 -6.97
C PHE A 84 -9.41 -1.33 -7.59
N LYS A 85 -9.30 -1.14 -8.90
CA LYS A 85 -8.07 -1.27 -9.67
C LYS A 85 -6.97 -0.39 -9.12
N TYR A 86 -7.23 0.90 -8.86
CA TYR A 86 -6.21 1.75 -8.24
C TYR A 86 -5.85 1.32 -6.82
N ALA A 87 -6.83 0.89 -6.01
CA ALA A 87 -6.57 0.47 -4.65
C ALA A 87 -5.53 -0.68 -4.59
N VAL A 88 -5.53 -1.55 -5.61
CA VAL A 88 -4.60 -2.69 -5.76
C VAL A 88 -3.38 -2.35 -6.63
N GLN A 89 -3.59 -2.03 -7.91
CA GLN A 89 -2.55 -1.85 -8.94
C GLN A 89 -1.84 -0.49 -8.90
N LYS A 90 -2.45 0.51 -8.24
CA LYS A 90 -1.90 1.88 -8.17
C LYS A 90 -1.61 2.43 -9.58
N GLY A 91 -0.43 2.98 -9.80
CA GLY A 91 0.00 3.54 -11.09
C GLY A 91 0.59 2.54 -12.08
N LEU A 92 0.84 1.29 -11.69
CA LEU A 92 1.46 0.29 -12.58
C LEU A 92 0.62 0.07 -13.83
N SER A 93 1.25 -0.22 -14.96
CA SER A 93 0.51 -0.49 -16.21
C SER A 93 -0.20 -1.85 -16.17
N ASP A 94 -1.28 -1.98 -16.95
CA ASP A 94 -2.04 -3.23 -17.08
C ASP A 94 -1.16 -4.36 -17.62
N GLU A 95 -0.30 -4.03 -18.57
CA GLU A 95 0.63 -4.98 -19.18
C GLU A 95 1.62 -5.53 -18.17
N PHE A 96 2.26 -4.65 -17.38
CA PHE A 96 3.23 -5.07 -16.36
C PHE A 96 2.57 -5.87 -15.24
N THR A 97 1.40 -5.42 -14.78
CA THR A 97 0.65 -6.09 -13.70
C THR A 97 0.22 -7.50 -14.12
N LYS A 98 -0.25 -7.67 -15.36
CA LYS A 98 -0.70 -8.96 -15.86
C LYS A 98 0.44 -9.87 -16.28
N THR A 99 1.43 -9.35 -17.00
CA THR A 99 2.44 -10.17 -17.69
C THR A 99 3.62 -10.47 -16.79
N ASP A 100 4.14 -9.45 -16.10
CA ASP A 100 5.30 -9.59 -15.24
C ASP A 100 4.88 -10.04 -13.85
N LEU A 101 3.89 -9.37 -13.25
CA LEU A 101 3.46 -9.69 -11.87
C LEU A 101 2.49 -10.88 -11.78
N ASN A 102 1.91 -11.32 -12.91
CA ASN A 102 0.91 -12.39 -13.01
C ASN A 102 -0.35 -12.15 -12.15
N ILE A 103 -0.85 -10.91 -12.16
CA ILE A 103 -2.03 -10.50 -11.38
C ILE A 103 -3.18 -10.11 -12.31
N GLU A 104 -4.31 -10.80 -12.19
CA GLU A 104 -5.51 -10.59 -13.00
C GLU A 104 -6.67 -10.05 -12.17
N LEU A 105 -6.77 -8.73 -12.05
CA LEU A 105 -7.81 -8.07 -11.26
C LEU A 105 -9.23 -8.31 -11.76
N GLU A 106 -9.37 -8.62 -13.06
CA GLU A 106 -10.64 -8.99 -13.68
C GLU A 106 -11.21 -10.30 -13.13
N GLU A 107 -10.38 -11.19 -12.56
CA GLU A 107 -10.84 -12.43 -11.93
C GLU A 107 -11.35 -12.19 -10.50
N THR A 108 -10.73 -11.27 -9.76
CA THR A 108 -11.16 -10.89 -8.39
C THR A 108 -12.37 -9.95 -8.39
N TRP A 109 -12.50 -9.12 -9.43
CA TRP A 109 -13.53 -8.07 -9.48
C TRP A 109 -14.99 -8.55 -9.33
N PRO A 110 -15.43 -9.67 -9.94
CA PRO A 110 -16.81 -10.15 -9.80
C PRO A 110 -17.22 -10.35 -8.33
N ASP A 111 -16.35 -10.90 -7.50
CA ASP A 111 -16.62 -11.19 -6.09
C ASP A 111 -16.69 -9.90 -5.26
N VAL A 112 -15.76 -8.97 -5.50
CA VAL A 112 -15.76 -7.64 -4.90
C VAL A 112 -17.03 -6.88 -5.29
N LYS A 113 -17.38 -6.88 -6.57
CA LYS A 113 -18.58 -6.24 -7.10
C LYS A 113 -19.83 -6.83 -6.44
N SER A 114 -19.91 -8.16 -6.30
CA SER A 114 -21.04 -8.84 -5.68
C SER A 114 -21.23 -8.40 -4.22
N SER A 115 -20.12 -8.23 -3.48
CA SER A 115 -20.12 -7.77 -2.10
C SER A 115 -20.56 -6.31 -1.97
N ILE A 116 -20.10 -5.43 -2.89
CA ILE A 116 -20.57 -4.04 -2.94
C ILE A 116 -22.08 -3.97 -3.24
N ASP A 117 -22.57 -4.80 -4.17
CA ASP A 117 -23.97 -4.86 -4.52
C ASP A 117 -24.83 -5.43 -3.37
N ALA A 118 -24.31 -6.41 -2.62
CA ALA A 118 -24.93 -6.93 -1.41
C ALA A 118 -25.05 -5.84 -0.32
N LEU A 119 -23.97 -5.13 -0.02
CA LEU A 119 -23.97 -4.04 0.95
C LEU A 119 -24.96 -2.94 0.55
N SER A 120 -24.96 -2.57 -0.74
CA SER A 120 -25.89 -1.56 -1.27
C SER A 120 -27.36 -1.97 -1.10
N LYS A 121 -27.70 -3.24 -1.34
CA LYS A 121 -29.07 -3.76 -1.18
C LYS A 121 -29.59 -3.65 0.25
N LEU A 122 -28.73 -3.86 1.24
CA LEU A 122 -29.09 -3.82 2.66
C LEU A 122 -29.53 -2.41 3.11
N THR A 123 -29.07 -1.37 2.41
CA THR A 123 -29.43 0.03 2.72
C THR A 123 -30.88 0.40 2.37
N HIS A 124 -31.57 -0.36 1.51
CA HIS A 124 -32.91 -0.01 1.06
C HIS A 124 -33.96 -0.18 2.17
N VAL A 125 -34.73 0.90 2.41
CA VAL A 125 -35.90 0.91 3.28
C VAL A 125 -37.15 0.66 2.43
N GLY A 126 -37.94 -0.32 2.82
CA GLY A 126 -39.22 -0.67 2.21
C GLY A 126 -40.09 -1.46 3.19
N PRO A 127 -41.33 -1.82 2.81
CA PRO A 127 -42.28 -2.44 3.73
C PRO A 127 -41.81 -3.75 4.38
N LYS A 128 -40.93 -4.50 3.71
CA LYS A 128 -40.34 -5.76 4.21
C LYS A 128 -39.04 -5.57 4.97
N THR A 129 -38.53 -4.34 5.06
CA THR A 129 -37.20 -4.04 5.61
C THR A 129 -37.26 -2.92 6.64
N PHE A 130 -38.47 -2.47 6.98
CA PHE A 130 -38.79 -1.48 7.99
C PHE A 130 -39.30 -2.20 9.23
N ASP A 131 -38.85 -1.76 10.40
CA ASP A 131 -39.27 -2.31 11.70
C ASP A 131 -39.08 -3.84 11.79
N LEU A 132 -37.90 -4.29 11.37
CA LEU A 132 -37.53 -5.70 11.41
C LEU A 132 -37.45 -6.21 12.84
N ASP A 133 -37.83 -7.47 13.02
CA ASP A 133 -37.60 -8.15 14.29
C ASP A 133 -36.11 -8.34 14.59
N GLY A 134 -35.82 -8.76 15.83
CA GLY A 134 -34.44 -8.92 16.30
C GLY A 134 -33.63 -9.93 15.50
N ASP A 135 -34.23 -11.02 15.03
CA ASP A 135 -33.52 -12.11 14.35
C ASP A 135 -33.21 -11.72 12.89
N GLU A 136 -34.20 -11.20 12.16
CA GLU A 136 -34.02 -10.70 10.80
C GLU A 136 -33.07 -9.49 10.76
N GLY A 137 -33.18 -8.62 11.77
CA GLY A 137 -32.29 -7.48 11.96
C GLY A 137 -30.85 -7.88 12.24
N GLN A 138 -30.61 -8.82 13.16
CA GLN A 138 -29.26 -9.32 13.44
C GLN A 138 -28.64 -10.02 12.23
N LYS A 139 -29.44 -10.78 11.47
CA LYS A 139 -28.96 -11.37 10.21
C LYS A 139 -28.48 -10.29 9.24
N ARG A 140 -29.25 -9.21 9.06
CA ARG A 140 -28.82 -8.09 8.21
C ARG A 140 -27.54 -7.41 8.69
N VAL A 141 -27.37 -7.23 10.00
CA VAL A 141 -26.14 -6.66 10.57
C VAL A 141 -24.95 -7.54 10.21
N LYS A 142 -25.10 -8.86 10.40
CA LYS A 142 -24.08 -9.84 10.03
C LYS A 142 -23.76 -9.79 8.53
N ASP A 143 -24.78 -9.84 7.67
CA ASP A 143 -24.61 -9.79 6.21
C ASP A 143 -23.92 -8.49 5.76
N ALA A 144 -24.19 -7.35 6.42
CA ALA A 144 -23.58 -6.07 6.10
C ALA A 144 -22.09 -6.02 6.50
N ILE A 145 -21.76 -6.54 7.70
CA ILE A 145 -20.38 -6.66 8.17
C ILE A 145 -19.59 -7.62 7.28
N GLU A 146 -20.16 -8.78 6.95
CA GLU A 146 -19.51 -9.76 6.08
C GLU A 146 -19.28 -9.20 4.67
N ALA A 147 -20.27 -8.53 4.07
CA ALA A 147 -20.09 -7.89 2.78
C ALA A 147 -18.99 -6.81 2.80
N LEU A 148 -18.92 -6.00 3.85
CA LEU A 148 -17.87 -4.98 3.98
C LEU A 148 -16.48 -5.62 4.14
N TRP A 149 -16.36 -6.61 5.02
CA TRP A 149 -15.13 -7.33 5.27
C TRP A 149 -14.60 -8.01 4.01
N MET A 150 -15.47 -8.70 3.25
CA MET A 150 -15.08 -9.38 2.01
C MET A 150 -14.48 -8.41 0.98
N ILE A 151 -14.96 -7.15 0.93
CA ILE A 151 -14.38 -6.13 0.06
C ILE A 151 -12.99 -5.73 0.53
N PHE A 152 -12.80 -5.47 1.83
CA PHE A 152 -11.52 -5.09 2.39
C PHE A 152 -10.48 -6.20 2.28
N ALA A 153 -10.85 -7.43 2.64
CA ALA A 153 -9.98 -8.59 2.51
C ALA A 153 -9.52 -8.80 1.06
N ALA A 154 -10.44 -8.73 0.09
CA ALA A 154 -10.07 -8.89 -1.32
C ALA A 154 -9.12 -7.79 -1.83
N ILE A 155 -9.25 -6.55 -1.34
CA ILE A 155 -8.32 -5.47 -1.68
C ILE A 155 -6.96 -5.73 -1.03
N GLU A 156 -6.94 -6.09 0.25
CA GLU A 156 -5.72 -6.33 1.02
C GLU A 156 -4.93 -7.52 0.48
N ASP A 157 -5.60 -8.65 0.22
CA ASP A 157 -4.99 -9.86 -0.35
C ASP A 157 -4.36 -9.56 -1.71
N ALA A 158 -5.11 -8.92 -2.62
CA ALA A 158 -4.62 -8.60 -3.95
C ALA A 158 -3.50 -7.54 -3.94
N SER A 159 -3.56 -6.56 -3.02
CA SER A 159 -2.50 -5.55 -2.86
C SER A 159 -1.22 -6.17 -2.29
N SER A 160 -1.35 -7.07 -1.32
CA SER A 160 -0.22 -7.80 -0.74
C SER A 160 0.44 -8.71 -1.77
N GLU A 161 -0.35 -9.42 -2.58
CA GLU A 161 0.19 -10.24 -3.69
C GLU A 161 0.96 -9.38 -4.70
N LEU A 162 0.42 -8.20 -5.02
CA LEU A 162 1.08 -7.23 -5.89
C LEU A 162 2.40 -6.71 -5.34
N GLU A 163 2.41 -6.29 -4.08
CA GLU A 163 3.63 -5.77 -3.44
C GLU A 163 4.71 -6.85 -3.34
N GLN A 164 4.34 -8.09 -2.98
CA GLN A 164 5.28 -9.21 -2.93
C GLN A 164 5.85 -9.56 -4.30
N SER A 165 4.99 -9.66 -5.32
CA SER A 165 5.40 -9.95 -6.70
C SER A 165 6.29 -8.83 -7.24
N LEU A 166 5.92 -7.56 -7.01
CA LEU A 166 6.71 -6.40 -7.42
C LEU A 166 8.08 -6.39 -6.74
N HIS A 167 8.12 -6.59 -5.42
CA HIS A 167 9.36 -6.67 -4.66
C HIS A 167 10.30 -7.72 -5.24
N HIS A 168 9.79 -8.93 -5.52
CA HIS A 168 10.59 -10.00 -6.14
C HIS A 168 11.17 -9.61 -7.51
N HIS A 169 10.39 -8.91 -8.34
CA HIS A 169 10.83 -8.52 -9.68
C HIS A 169 11.89 -7.43 -9.65
N ILE A 170 11.78 -6.43 -8.77
CA ILE A 170 12.69 -5.28 -8.76
C ILE A 170 13.90 -5.47 -7.84
N ASP A 171 13.91 -6.51 -6.99
CA ASP A 171 14.94 -6.76 -5.96
C ASP A 171 16.37 -6.61 -6.45
N GLN A 172 16.75 -7.39 -7.47
CA GLN A 172 18.11 -7.34 -8.01
C GLN A 172 18.47 -5.96 -8.57
N ALA A 173 17.50 -5.26 -9.18
CA ALA A 173 17.72 -3.95 -9.76
C ALA A 173 17.90 -2.88 -8.67
N VAL A 174 17.11 -2.96 -7.59
CA VAL A 174 17.22 -2.05 -6.43
C VAL A 174 18.56 -2.25 -5.75
N VAL A 175 18.92 -3.50 -5.43
CA VAL A 175 20.22 -3.83 -4.82
C VAL A 175 21.38 -3.32 -5.68
N ALA A 176 21.35 -3.57 -7.00
CA ALA A 176 22.42 -3.12 -7.88
C ALA A 176 22.51 -1.58 -7.97
N ALA A 177 21.37 -0.88 -7.99
CA ALA A 177 21.35 0.59 -8.01
C ALA A 177 21.90 1.18 -6.71
N SER A 178 21.47 0.65 -5.56
CA SER A 178 21.93 1.09 -4.24
C SER A 178 23.42 0.85 -4.06
N LEU A 179 23.92 -0.35 -4.35
CA LEU A 179 25.36 -0.66 -4.22
C LEU A 179 26.22 0.25 -5.11
N ARG A 180 25.77 0.51 -6.35
CA ARG A 180 26.49 1.40 -7.27
C ARG A 180 26.58 2.81 -6.72
N GLU A 181 25.48 3.37 -6.21
CA GLU A 181 25.45 4.73 -5.69
C GLU A 181 26.21 4.85 -4.36
N THR A 182 26.02 3.91 -3.43
CA THR A 182 26.78 3.88 -2.17
C THR A 182 28.28 3.85 -2.42
N ASN A 183 28.75 2.98 -3.33
CA ASN A 183 30.18 2.92 -3.64
C ASN A 183 30.70 4.23 -4.23
N ALA A 184 29.92 4.88 -5.10
CA ALA A 184 30.27 6.19 -5.64
C ALA A 184 30.34 7.27 -4.54
N GLN A 185 29.44 7.24 -3.55
CA GLN A 185 29.47 8.17 -2.42
C GLN A 185 30.69 7.95 -1.51
N ILE A 186 31.05 6.69 -1.23
CA ILE A 186 32.24 6.38 -0.43
C ILE A 186 33.53 6.86 -1.13
N ASP A 187 33.66 6.62 -2.44
CA ASP A 187 34.80 7.09 -3.23
C ASP A 187 34.96 8.63 -3.17
N ILE A 188 33.85 9.37 -3.05
CA ILE A 188 33.87 10.83 -2.88
C ILE A 188 34.32 11.22 -1.47
N LEU A 189 33.88 10.50 -0.44
CA LEU A 189 34.17 10.81 0.96
C LEU A 189 35.63 10.55 1.34
N SER A 190 36.27 9.53 0.77
CA SER A 190 37.64 9.20 1.11
C SER A 190 38.42 8.65 -0.10
N SER A 191 39.39 9.43 -0.57
CA SER A 191 40.26 9.04 -1.70
C SER A 191 41.36 8.03 -1.33
N ASN A 192 41.56 7.78 -0.03
CA ASN A 192 42.58 6.86 0.50
C ASN A 192 41.97 5.61 1.16
N SER A 193 40.66 5.39 0.98
CA SER A 193 39.98 4.17 1.40
C SER A 193 39.76 3.25 0.22
N ILE A 194 39.84 1.95 0.48
CA ILE A 194 39.51 0.88 -0.45
C ILE A 194 38.19 0.28 0.04
N ILE A 195 37.16 0.31 -0.80
CA ILE A 195 35.91 -0.40 -0.54
C ILE A 195 36.17 -1.90 -0.71
N GLU A 196 36.11 -2.66 0.37
CA GLU A 196 36.26 -4.13 0.31
C GLU A 196 34.97 -4.80 -0.13
N GLY A 197 33.84 -4.23 0.27
CA GLY A 197 32.52 -4.68 -0.11
C GLY A 197 31.43 -3.80 0.46
N THR A 198 30.25 -3.88 -0.15
CA THR A 198 29.04 -3.22 0.34
C THR A 198 27.93 -4.25 0.28
N GLU A 199 27.17 -4.36 1.35
CA GLU A 199 26.09 -5.32 1.51
C GLU A 199 24.79 -4.58 1.83
N ILE A 200 23.69 -5.02 1.21
CA ILE A 200 22.34 -4.56 1.55
C ILE A 200 21.76 -5.56 2.55
N SER A 201 21.42 -5.10 3.74
CA SER A 201 20.87 -5.96 4.81
C SER A 201 19.37 -6.16 4.62
N SER A 202 18.64 -5.09 4.32
CA SER A 202 17.20 -5.15 4.07
C SER A 202 16.74 -3.94 3.26
N TRP A 203 15.59 -4.07 2.59
CA TRP A 203 14.90 -2.96 1.95
C TRP A 203 13.41 -3.26 1.85
N GLU A 204 12.61 -2.21 1.68
CA GLU A 204 11.16 -2.32 1.51
C GLU A 204 10.63 -1.28 0.53
N ILE A 205 9.47 -1.57 -0.06
CA ILE A 205 8.68 -0.59 -0.81
C ILE A 205 7.91 0.25 0.20
N THR A 206 8.14 1.56 0.22
CA THR A 206 7.52 2.47 1.17
C THR A 206 6.23 3.08 0.66
N ALA A 207 6.11 3.27 -0.66
CA ALA A 207 4.90 3.75 -1.29
C ALA A 207 4.83 3.38 -2.77
N ILE A 208 3.61 3.17 -3.26
CA ILE A 208 3.32 3.10 -4.70
C ILE A 208 2.20 4.10 -4.98
N ASN A 209 2.48 5.09 -5.82
CA ASN A 209 1.50 6.10 -6.22
C ASN A 209 1.18 6.00 -7.72
N ALA A 210 0.56 7.02 -8.29
CA ALA A 210 0.18 7.03 -9.71
C ALA A 210 1.36 7.12 -10.69
N ARG A 211 2.59 7.40 -10.22
CA ARG A 211 3.77 7.71 -11.04
C ARG A 211 5.05 7.02 -10.58
N THR A 212 5.22 6.83 -9.27
CA THR A 212 6.44 6.29 -8.69
C THR A 212 6.17 5.12 -7.76
N ILE A 213 7.18 4.26 -7.68
CA ILE A 213 7.40 3.24 -6.66
C ILE A 213 8.56 3.76 -5.82
N GLU A 214 8.32 4.03 -4.55
CA GLU A 214 9.31 4.54 -3.60
C GLU A 214 9.79 3.38 -2.72
N PHE A 215 11.09 3.36 -2.44
CA PHE A 215 11.71 2.32 -1.63
C PHE A 215 12.80 2.89 -0.74
N SER A 216 13.08 2.20 0.35
CA SER A 216 14.21 2.50 1.23
C SER A 216 14.78 1.24 1.84
N GLY A 217 16.03 1.30 2.30
CA GLY A 217 16.67 0.18 2.96
C GLY A 217 17.92 0.60 3.70
N GLU A 218 18.60 -0.42 4.21
CA GLU A 218 19.80 -0.29 5.02
C GLU A 218 20.84 -1.33 4.60
N GLY A 219 22.10 -1.02 4.87
CA GLY A 219 23.23 -1.87 4.54
C GLY A 219 24.47 -1.50 5.31
N THR A 220 25.55 -2.23 5.03
CA THR A 220 26.86 -2.01 5.65
C THR A 220 27.92 -1.94 4.55
N ALA A 221 28.77 -0.92 4.64
CA ALA A 221 29.95 -0.78 3.80
C ALA A 221 31.20 -1.19 4.60
N TYR A 222 31.98 -2.10 4.03
CA TYR A 222 33.25 -2.57 4.60
C TYR A 222 34.39 -1.83 3.90
N ILE A 223 35.16 -1.07 4.69
CA ILE A 223 36.16 -0.14 4.18
C ILE A 223 37.51 -0.46 4.81
N SER A 224 38.54 -0.51 3.98
CA SER A 224 39.94 -0.57 4.40
C SER A 224 40.60 0.78 4.19
N MET A 225 41.23 1.33 5.22
CA MET A 225 42.02 2.55 5.16
C MET A 225 43.50 2.22 5.29
N GLU A 226 44.30 2.74 4.36
CA GLU A 226 45.75 2.63 4.41
C GLU A 226 46.39 3.91 4.94
N TRP A 227 47.23 3.78 5.96
CA TRP A 227 47.98 4.86 6.58
C TRP A 227 49.48 4.57 6.55
N GLY A 228 50.29 5.61 6.33
CA GLY A 228 51.76 5.51 6.34
C GLY A 228 52.41 5.69 4.97
N ARG A 229 53.75 5.76 4.94
CA ARG A 229 54.57 5.84 3.71
C ARG A 229 55.66 4.78 3.76
N ASP A 230 56.00 4.24 2.60
CA ASP A 230 57.09 3.29 2.39
C ASP A 230 56.94 2.03 3.29
N ASP A 231 57.84 1.87 4.26
CA ASP A 231 58.01 0.61 5.00
C ASP A 231 57.12 0.52 6.26
N ASP A 232 56.37 1.58 6.58
CA ASP A 232 55.56 1.73 7.81
C ASP A 232 54.05 1.83 7.47
N HIS A 233 53.55 0.85 6.70
CA HIS A 233 52.15 0.76 6.27
C HIS A 233 51.29 0.10 7.35
N ALA A 234 50.21 0.78 7.75
CA ALA A 234 49.17 0.27 8.62
C ALA A 234 47.83 0.25 7.88
N GLN A 235 47.17 -0.90 7.88
CA GLN A 235 45.82 -1.05 7.35
C GLN A 235 44.84 -1.17 8.52
N LEU A 236 43.79 -0.36 8.49
CA LEU A 236 42.68 -0.41 9.43
C LEU A 236 41.41 -0.76 8.64
N ASN A 237 40.67 -1.74 9.13
CA ASN A 237 39.41 -2.16 8.54
C ASN A 237 38.29 -1.64 9.43
N ASP A 238 37.34 -0.93 8.84
CA ASP A 238 36.15 -0.42 9.50
C ASP A 238 34.91 -0.83 8.73
N GLU A 239 33.78 -0.83 9.43
CA GLU A 239 32.47 -1.06 8.85
C GLU A 239 31.57 0.13 9.18
N TYR A 240 30.84 0.61 8.18
CA TYR A 240 29.98 1.78 8.31
C TYR A 240 28.57 1.42 7.86
N PRO A 241 27.57 1.48 8.76
CA PRO A 241 26.20 1.31 8.37
C PRO A 241 25.74 2.48 7.50
N PHE A 242 24.86 2.22 6.56
CA PHE A 242 24.25 3.24 5.73
C PHE A 242 22.77 2.95 5.50
N THR A 243 22.02 4.02 5.25
CA THR A 243 20.66 3.93 4.72
C THR A 243 20.62 4.43 3.28
N PHE A 244 19.66 3.93 2.52
CA PHE A 244 19.40 4.41 1.18
C PHE A 244 17.90 4.62 0.94
N SER A 245 17.58 5.56 0.07
CA SER A 245 16.23 5.77 -0.46
C SER A 245 16.27 6.05 -1.95
N GLY A 246 15.24 5.61 -2.66
CA GLY A 246 15.18 5.75 -4.10
C GLY A 246 13.77 5.55 -4.64
N TYR A 247 13.66 5.61 -5.96
CA TYR A 247 12.40 5.42 -6.64
C TYR A 247 12.57 4.76 -8.01
N ALA A 248 11.51 4.13 -8.49
CA ALA A 248 11.33 3.77 -9.89
C ALA A 248 10.06 4.43 -10.43
N THR A 249 10.00 4.68 -11.73
CA THR A 249 8.73 5.10 -12.36
C THR A 249 7.83 3.89 -12.57
N VAL A 250 6.51 4.04 -12.43
CA VAL A 250 5.54 2.96 -12.66
C VAL A 250 5.55 2.43 -14.11
N ASP A 251 6.02 3.24 -15.06
CA ASP A 251 6.20 2.85 -16.46
C ASP A 251 7.53 2.09 -16.70
N GLN A 252 8.49 2.20 -15.78
CA GLN A 252 9.78 1.49 -15.83
C GLN A 252 10.18 0.96 -14.44
N PRO A 253 9.42 0.02 -13.85
CA PRO A 253 9.69 -0.49 -12.49
C PRO A 253 11.09 -1.12 -12.34
N MET A 254 11.60 -1.71 -13.42
CA MET A 254 12.90 -2.40 -13.47
C MET A 254 14.12 -1.48 -13.58
N LYS A 255 13.91 -0.16 -13.54
CA LYS A 255 14.99 0.85 -13.60
C LYS A 255 14.93 1.76 -12.38
N PRO A 256 15.18 1.21 -11.18
CA PRO A 256 15.24 2.02 -9.97
C PRO A 256 16.41 3.01 -10.04
N ILE A 257 16.19 4.15 -9.41
CA ILE A 257 17.12 5.26 -9.29
C ILE A 257 17.33 5.49 -7.80
N VAL A 258 18.59 5.49 -7.40
CA VAL A 258 19.05 5.94 -6.09
C VAL A 258 19.92 7.16 -6.38
N GLU A 259 19.53 8.30 -5.82
CA GLU A 259 20.29 9.55 -5.97
C GLU A 259 21.30 9.67 -4.82
N ALA A 260 22.33 10.48 -5.02
CA ALA A 260 23.38 10.72 -4.03
C ALA A 260 22.80 11.17 -2.68
N GLU A 261 21.82 12.07 -2.72
CA GLU A 261 21.11 12.60 -1.56
C GLU A 261 20.27 11.53 -0.85
N GLY A 262 19.99 10.42 -1.52
CA GLY A 262 19.29 9.27 -0.99
C GLY A 262 20.16 8.36 -0.14
N ILE A 263 21.49 8.51 -0.17
CA ILE A 263 22.43 7.71 0.63
C ILE A 263 22.84 8.49 1.89
N GLN A 264 22.80 7.83 3.05
CA GLN A 264 23.32 8.36 4.30
C GLN A 264 24.25 7.35 4.95
N ILE A 265 25.54 7.63 4.99
CA ILE A 265 26.55 6.79 5.64
C ILE A 265 26.75 7.32 7.06
N ASP A 266 26.53 6.46 8.05
CA ASP A 266 26.82 6.80 9.44
C ASP A 266 28.32 6.67 9.68
N THR A 267 28.95 7.80 10.00
CA THR A 267 30.38 7.91 10.33
C THR A 267 30.59 8.43 11.75
N SER A 268 29.57 8.32 12.61
CA SER A 268 29.64 8.82 13.98
C SER A 268 30.77 8.17 14.79
N ASP A 269 31.03 6.89 14.57
CA ASP A 269 32.15 6.14 15.18
C ASP A 269 33.53 6.62 14.73
N TRP A 270 33.63 7.43 13.66
CA TRP A 270 34.91 7.92 13.15
C TRP A 270 35.55 9.01 14.03
N TYR A 271 34.75 9.65 14.90
CA TYR A 271 35.17 10.79 15.72
C TYR A 271 35.35 10.46 17.22
N GLU A 272 35.13 9.21 17.63
CA GLU A 272 35.41 8.71 18.99
C GLU A 272 36.83 8.14 19.15
#